data_AF-A0A2Z4ND16-F1
#
_entry.id   AF-A0A2Z4ND16-F1
#
_cell.length_a   1.000
_cell.length_b   1.000
_cell.length_c   1.000
_cell.angle_alpha   90.00
_cell.angle_beta   90.00
_cell.angle_gamma   90.00
#
_symmetry.space_group_name_H-M   'P 1'
#
loop_
_entity.id
_entity.type
_entity.pdbx_description
1 polymer ?
#
loop_
_entity_poly.entity_id
_entity_poly.type
_entity_poly.pdbx_seq_one_letter_code
_entity_poly.pdbx_strand_id
1 'polypeptide(L)'
;MKEKLTFKEYWNNSWNLFSIIYLCVSIVGYLAILFGVKYGVNKNWVDTLSVVAIIMVSVNLLALLFRWGLGKGIIKVAKSGSMGHKLTKMVNKEFKKPDNRKTKEQLYIDMRRKLDDEEKQKEKTKLLKPKMTNLVFYLFLILSGIILICILPSLLSKK
;
A
#
# COMPACT_ATOMS: atom_id res chain seq x y z
N MET A 1 -8.36 -24.83 -1.67
CA MET A 1 -9.46 -24.09 -2.33
C MET A 1 -9.62 -22.76 -1.63
N LYS A 2 -9.62 -21.62 -2.34
CA LYS A 2 -10.02 -20.34 -1.73
C LYS A 2 -11.54 -20.36 -1.65
N GLU A 3 -12.09 -20.58 -0.46
CA GLU A 3 -13.51 -20.33 -0.24
C GLU A 3 -13.84 -18.91 -0.69
N LYS A 4 -14.77 -18.79 -1.64
CA LYS A 4 -15.29 -17.49 -2.03
C LYS A 4 -16.12 -17.01 -0.85
N LEU A 5 -15.58 -16.08 -0.06
CA LEU A 5 -16.30 -15.40 1.00
C LEU A 5 -17.65 -14.90 0.45
N THR A 6 -18.72 -15.14 1.19
CA THR A 6 -20.04 -14.62 0.85
C THR A 6 -20.01 -13.10 0.90
N PHE A 7 -20.83 -12.39 0.11
CA PHE A 7 -20.85 -10.91 0.10
C PHE A 7 -21.00 -10.31 1.51
N LYS A 8 -21.86 -10.90 2.33
CA LYS A 8 -22.08 -10.51 3.73
C LYS A 8 -20.80 -10.63 4.57
N GLU A 9 -20.05 -11.71 4.41
CA GLU A 9 -18.78 -11.94 5.11
C GLU A 9 -17.69 -11.01 4.60
N TYR A 10 -17.65 -10.75 3.28
CA TYR A 10 -16.74 -9.77 2.69
C TYR A 10 -16.99 -8.37 3.23
N TRP A 11 -18.25 -7.94 3.30
CA TRP A 11 -18.63 -6.64 3.83
C TRP A 11 -18.24 -6.52 5.31
N ASN A 12 -18.56 -7.52 6.13
CA ASN A 12 -18.25 -7.49 7.56
C ASN A 12 -16.72 -7.48 7.81
N ASN A 13 -15.96 -8.30 7.07
CA ASN A 13 -14.49 -8.31 7.17
C ASN A 13 -13.82 -7.07 6.58
N SER A 14 -14.54 -6.28 5.78
CA SER A 14 -13.99 -5.07 5.18
C SER A 14 -13.80 -3.93 6.18
N TRP A 15 -14.60 -3.90 7.24
CA TRP A 15 -14.54 -2.91 8.31
C TRP A 15 -13.53 -3.29 9.40
N ASN A 16 -12.30 -3.60 9.00
CA ASN A 16 -11.23 -3.83 9.95
C ASN A 16 -10.56 -2.51 10.37
N LEU A 17 -9.84 -2.53 11.51
CA LEU A 17 -9.17 -1.34 12.05
C LEU A 17 -8.28 -0.64 11.01
N PHE A 18 -7.55 -1.40 10.19
CA PHE A 18 -6.70 -0.84 9.14
C PHE A 18 -7.49 -0.13 8.04
N SER A 19 -8.61 -0.70 7.60
CA SER A 19 -9.53 -0.10 6.63
C SER A 19 -10.11 1.20 7.17
N ILE A 20 -10.51 1.22 8.45
CA ILE A 20 -11.09 2.39 9.10
C ILE A 20 -10.04 3.50 9.25
N ILE A 21 -8.84 3.17 9.73
CA ILE A 21 -7.73 4.13 9.85
C ILE A 21 -7.41 4.72 8.48
N TYR A 22 -7.28 3.88 7.44
CA TYR A 22 -7.02 4.35 6.09
C TYR A 22 -8.14 5.27 5.57
N LEU A 23 -9.40 4.91 5.80
CA LEU A 23 -10.56 5.73 5.43
C LEU A 23 -10.46 7.12 6.09
N CYS A 24 -10.27 7.17 7.41
CA CYS A 24 -10.19 8.42 8.16
C CYS A 24 -9.02 9.30 7.69
N VAL A 25 -7.81 8.72 7.58
CA VAL A 25 -6.62 9.45 7.12
C VAL A 25 -6.81 9.96 5.69
N SER A 26 -7.42 9.15 4.81
CA SER A 26 -7.68 9.54 3.43
C SER A 26 -8.69 10.69 3.35
N ILE A 27 -9.76 10.65 4.14
CA ILE A 27 -10.76 11.74 4.19
C ILE A 27 -10.08 13.05 4.62
N VAL A 28 -9.30 13.02 5.71
CA VAL A 28 -8.57 14.20 6.18
C VAL A 28 -7.61 14.72 5.11
N GLY A 29 -6.86 13.83 4.46
CA GLY A 29 -5.96 14.17 3.36
C GLY A 29 -6.67 14.82 2.17
N TYR A 30 -7.79 14.25 1.73
CA TYR A 30 -8.57 14.82 0.61
C TYR A 30 -9.22 16.16 0.97
N LEU A 31 -9.68 16.33 2.22
CA LEU A 31 -10.16 17.64 2.70
C LEU A 31 -9.04 18.67 2.71
N ALA A 32 -7.83 18.31 3.15
CA ALA A 32 -6.68 19.20 3.12
C ALA A 32 -6.33 19.62 1.68
N ILE A 33 -6.34 18.68 0.72
CA ILE A 33 -6.12 18.99 -0.70
C ILE A 33 -7.23 19.89 -1.25
N LEU A 34 -8.50 19.59 -0.92
CA LEU A 34 -9.64 20.40 -1.33
C LEU A 34 -9.51 21.84 -0.86
N PHE A 35 -9.19 22.05 0.42
CA PHE A 35 -8.97 23.39 0.96
C PHE A 35 -7.71 24.06 0.40
N GLY A 36 -6.63 23.30 0.20
CA GLY A 36 -5.41 23.81 -0.43
C GLY A 36 -5.63 24.30 -1.86
N VAL A 37 -6.39 23.57 -2.66
CA VAL A 37 -6.74 23.98 -4.03
C VAL A 37 -7.76 25.11 -4.02
N LYS A 38 -8.78 25.05 -3.15
CA LYS A 38 -9.83 26.07 -3.07
C LYS A 38 -9.30 27.42 -2.63
N TYR A 39 -8.53 27.45 -1.55
CA TYR A 39 -8.11 28.69 -0.89
C TYR A 39 -6.67 29.08 -1.18
N GLY A 40 -5.78 28.10 -1.42
CA GLY A 40 -4.38 28.39 -1.76
C GLY A 40 -4.21 28.78 -3.23
N VAL A 41 -4.84 28.04 -4.15
CA VAL A 41 -4.78 28.32 -5.61
C VAL A 41 -5.96 29.20 -6.07
N ASN A 42 -6.92 29.45 -5.19
CA ASN A 42 -8.13 30.24 -5.45
C ASN A 42 -8.93 29.79 -6.68
N LYS A 43 -9.05 28.46 -6.87
CA LYS A 43 -9.83 27.89 -7.97
C LYS A 43 -11.33 27.94 -7.68
N ASN A 44 -12.13 27.88 -8.76
CA ASN A 44 -13.57 27.70 -8.64
C ASN A 44 -13.91 26.32 -8.05
N TRP A 45 -15.09 26.19 -7.45
CA TRP A 45 -15.53 24.95 -6.81
C TRP A 45 -15.56 23.77 -7.79
N VAL A 46 -15.99 24.00 -9.02
CA VAL A 46 -15.97 23.02 -10.12
C VAL A 46 -14.55 22.50 -10.36
N ASP A 47 -13.60 23.39 -10.68
CA ASP A 47 -12.23 23.00 -10.96
C ASP A 47 -11.56 22.33 -9.75
N THR A 48 -11.83 22.84 -8.55
CA THR A 48 -11.30 22.28 -7.29
C THR A 48 -11.76 20.84 -7.10
N LEU A 49 -13.06 20.59 -7.20
CA LEU A 49 -13.63 19.26 -7.03
C LEU A 49 -13.16 18.31 -8.13
N SER A 50 -13.01 18.79 -9.38
CA SER A 50 -12.43 17.99 -10.46
C SER A 50 -10.99 17.57 -10.17
N VAL A 51 -10.14 18.48 -9.71
CA VAL A 51 -8.74 18.18 -9.35
C VAL A 51 -8.68 17.17 -8.20
N VAL A 52 -9.46 17.38 -7.14
CA VAL A 52 -9.52 16.47 -5.99
C VAL A 52 -10.01 15.09 -6.41
N ALA A 53 -11.07 15.01 -7.23
CA ALA A 53 -11.62 13.75 -7.72
C ALA A 53 -10.61 12.98 -8.58
N ILE A 54 -9.87 13.66 -9.48
CA ILE A 54 -8.82 13.04 -10.28
C ILE A 54 -7.71 12.47 -9.40
N ILE A 55 -7.20 13.27 -8.44
CA ILE A 55 -6.17 12.80 -7.50
C ILE A 55 -6.67 11.60 -6.71
N MET A 56 -7.92 11.64 -6.25
CA MET A 56 -8.55 10.57 -5.51
C MET A 56 -8.65 9.28 -6.34
N VAL A 57 -9.04 9.37 -7.62
CA VAL A 57 -9.00 8.23 -8.55
C VAL A 57 -7.58 7.70 -8.71
N SER A 58 -6.61 8.58 -9.04
CA SER A 58 -5.23 8.17 -9.33
C SER A 58 -4.58 7.46 -8.16
N VAL A 59 -4.71 7.99 -6.93
CA VAL A 59 -4.13 7.39 -5.72
C VAL A 59 -4.76 6.03 -5.43
N ASN A 60 -6.09 5.91 -5.47
CA ASN A 60 -6.77 4.65 -5.17
C ASN A 60 -6.53 3.60 -6.25
N LEU A 61 -6.46 4.00 -7.53
CA LEU A 61 -6.13 3.11 -8.63
C LEU A 61 -4.70 2.57 -8.48
N LEU A 62 -3.71 3.45 -8.24
CA LEU A 62 -2.33 3.02 -7.97
C LEU A 62 -2.28 2.05 -6.79
N ALA A 63 -2.93 2.37 -5.67
CA ALA A 63 -2.98 1.50 -4.50
C ALA A 63 -3.58 0.12 -4.82
N LEU A 64 -4.64 0.05 -5.63
CA LEU A 64 -5.22 -1.22 -6.09
C LEU A 64 -4.27 -2.00 -6.99
N LEU A 65 -3.57 -1.35 -7.93
CA LEU A 65 -2.58 -1.98 -8.80
C LEU A 65 -1.42 -2.58 -7.99
N PHE A 66 -0.94 -1.85 -6.97
CA PHE A 66 0.05 -2.37 -6.02
C PHE A 66 -0.46 -3.62 -5.30
N ARG A 67 -1.73 -3.62 -4.86
CA ARG A 67 -2.36 -4.75 -4.15
C ARG A 67 -2.62 -5.96 -5.04
N TRP A 68 -2.95 -5.76 -6.31
CA TRP A 68 -3.09 -6.84 -7.30
C TRP A 68 -1.75 -7.49 -7.67
N GLY A 69 -0.64 -6.86 -7.28
CA GLY A 69 0.68 -7.46 -7.35
C GLY A 69 1.52 -6.96 -8.51
N LEU A 70 1.07 -5.94 -9.23
CA LEU A 70 1.91 -5.24 -10.21
C LEU A 70 3.13 -4.59 -9.54
N GLY A 71 3.01 -4.19 -8.26
CA GLY A 71 4.12 -3.70 -7.46
C GLY A 71 5.07 -4.77 -6.92
N LYS A 72 4.79 -6.06 -7.08
CA LYS A 72 5.64 -7.14 -6.53
C LYS A 72 7.05 -7.12 -7.10
N GLY A 73 7.20 -6.74 -8.37
CA GLY A 73 8.52 -6.61 -9.01
C GLY A 73 9.37 -5.53 -8.34
N ILE A 74 8.82 -4.34 -8.16
CA ILE A 74 9.49 -3.19 -7.52
C ILE A 74 9.86 -3.51 -6.08
N ILE A 75 8.91 -4.10 -5.33
CA ILE A 75 9.12 -4.49 -3.92
C ILE A 75 10.20 -5.58 -3.82
N LYS A 76 10.25 -6.54 -4.75
CA LYS A 76 11.26 -7.62 -4.75
C LYS A 76 12.66 -7.05 -4.96
N VAL A 77 12.82 -6.09 -5.89
CA VAL A 77 14.11 -5.42 -6.14
C VAL A 77 14.55 -4.64 -4.90
N ALA A 78 13.68 -3.79 -4.35
CA ALA A 78 13.99 -3.01 -3.15
C ALA A 78 14.35 -3.89 -1.95
N LYS A 79 13.59 -4.98 -1.74
CA LYS A 79 13.83 -5.96 -0.68
C LYS A 79 15.16 -6.68 -0.86
N SER A 80 15.52 -7.05 -2.09
CA SER A 80 16.78 -7.75 -2.38
C SER A 80 18.01 -6.90 -2.06
N GLY A 81 17.98 -5.60 -2.37
CA GLY A 81 19.07 -4.68 -2.04
C GLY A 81 19.24 -4.49 -0.53
N SER A 82 18.14 -4.29 0.20
CA SER A 82 18.16 -4.17 1.66
C SER A 82 18.64 -5.46 2.34
N MET A 83 18.22 -6.62 1.83
CA MET A 83 18.59 -7.92 2.37
C MET A 83 20.08 -8.23 2.16
N GLY A 84 20.65 -7.82 1.02
CA GLY A 84 22.10 -7.91 0.77
C GLY A 84 22.91 -7.10 1.78
N HIS A 85 22.50 -5.86 2.06
CA HIS A 85 23.17 -5.02 3.05
C HIS A 85 23.07 -5.62 4.48
N LYS A 86 21.89 -6.13 4.85
CA LYS A 86 21.66 -6.77 6.15
C LYS A 86 22.51 -8.04 6.31
N LEU A 87 22.63 -8.85 5.25
CA LEU A 87 23.43 -10.08 5.24
C LEU A 87 24.91 -9.76 5.43
N THR A 88 25.47 -8.82 4.67
CA THR A 88 26.86 -8.39 4.80
C THR A 88 27.15 -7.86 6.21
N LYS A 89 26.24 -7.08 6.80
CA LYS A 89 26.37 -6.57 8.17
C LYS A 89 26.38 -7.70 9.21
N MET A 90 25.53 -8.70 9.06
CA MET A 90 25.49 -9.86 9.97
C MET A 90 26.73 -10.74 9.84
N VAL A 91 27.19 -11.00 8.61
CA VAL A 91 28.40 -11.79 8.36
C VAL A 91 29.63 -11.10 8.95
N ASN A 92 29.78 -9.79 8.74
CA ASN A 92 30.90 -9.04 9.30
C ASN A 92 30.86 -8.94 10.83
N LYS A 93 29.66 -8.90 11.43
CA LYS A 93 29.51 -8.88 12.90
C LYS A 93 29.91 -10.21 13.52
N GLU A 94 29.52 -11.32 12.91
CA GLU A 94 29.81 -12.65 13.43
C GLU A 94 31.27 -13.04 13.19
N PHE A 95 31.83 -12.68 12.03
CA PHE A 95 33.23 -12.97 11.70
C PHE A 95 34.23 -12.26 12.63
N LYS A 96 33.86 -11.09 13.17
CA LYS A 96 34.70 -10.35 14.14
C LYS A 96 34.68 -10.93 15.56
N LYS A 97 33.89 -11.99 15.83
CA LYS A 97 33.83 -12.59 17.16
C LYS A 97 35.10 -13.42 17.41
N PRO A 98 35.75 -13.28 18.59
CA PRO A 98 37.02 -13.95 18.88
C PRO A 98 36.93 -15.48 18.93
N ASP A 99 35.73 -16.02 19.17
CA ASP A 99 35.51 -17.47 19.33
C ASP A 99 35.08 -18.17 18.02
N ASN A 100 35.11 -17.44 16.90
CA ASN A 100 34.53 -17.90 15.65
C ASN A 100 35.54 -18.67 14.80
N ARG A 101 35.35 -19.98 14.66
CA ARG A 101 36.23 -20.87 13.88
C ARG A 101 35.77 -21.10 12.43
N LYS A 102 34.66 -20.50 12.02
CA LYS A 102 34.06 -20.70 10.68
C LYS A 102 34.69 -19.79 9.63
N THR A 103 34.80 -20.30 8.40
CA THR A 103 35.21 -19.47 7.26
C THR A 103 34.11 -18.47 6.90
N LYS A 104 34.50 -17.33 6.31
CA LYS A 104 33.58 -16.27 5.92
C LYS A 104 32.48 -16.77 4.96
N GLU A 105 32.80 -17.74 4.10
CA GLU A 105 31.84 -18.39 3.19
C GLU A 105 30.83 -19.27 3.92
N GLN A 106 31.27 -20.12 4.86
CA GLN A 106 30.36 -20.93 5.67
C GLN A 106 29.38 -20.04 6.44
N LEU A 107 29.89 -18.91 6.94
CA LEU A 107 29.11 -17.96 7.70
C LEU A 107 28.10 -17.20 6.84
N TYR A 108 28.46 -16.90 5.59
CA TYR A 108 27.57 -16.32 4.61
C TYR A 108 26.40 -17.26 4.28
N ILE A 109 26.67 -18.54 4.06
CA ILE A 109 25.65 -19.56 3.77
C ILE A 109 24.72 -19.76 4.96
N ASP A 110 25.26 -19.87 6.18
CA ASP A 110 24.47 -20.06 7.40
C ASP A 110 23.55 -18.86 7.67
N MET A 111 24.07 -17.63 7.54
CA MET A 111 23.28 -16.42 7.75
C MET A 111 22.22 -16.22 6.65
N ARG A 112 22.52 -16.65 5.40
CA ARG A 112 21.55 -16.62 4.31
C ARG A 112 20.38 -17.57 4.59
N ARG A 113 20.67 -18.81 5.01
CA ARG A 113 19.64 -19.80 5.38
C ARG A 113 18.76 -19.30 6.52
N LYS A 114 19.37 -18.75 7.58
CA LYS A 114 18.63 -18.15 8.71
C LYS A 114 17.68 -17.03 8.26
N LEU A 115 18.16 -16.15 7.39
CA LEU A 115 17.34 -15.07 6.82
C LEU A 115 16.18 -15.59 5.98
N ASP A 116 16.42 -16.58 5.12
CA ASP A 116 15.39 -17.17 4.27
C ASP A 116 14.32 -17.89 5.12
N ASP A 117 14.71 -18.56 6.20
CA ASP A 117 13.78 -19.22 7.12
C ASP A 117 12.98 -18.22 7.98
N GLU A 118 13.60 -17.12 8.43
CA GLU A 118 12.89 -16.00 9.05
C GLU A 118 11.84 -15.39 8.11
N GLU A 119 12.16 -15.25 6.82
CA GLU A 119 11.22 -14.73 5.84
C GLU A 119 10.05 -15.68 5.60
N LYS A 120 10.32 -16.98 5.46
CA LYS A 120 9.28 -18.01 5.35
C LYS A 120 8.37 -18.04 6.57
N GLN A 121 8.93 -17.90 7.78
CA GLN A 121 8.12 -17.81 9.00
C GLN A 121 7.26 -16.54 9.01
N LYS A 122 7.83 -15.38 8.67
CA LYS A 122 7.07 -14.11 8.58
C LYS A 122 5.96 -14.18 7.53
N GLU A 123 6.17 -14.87 6.41
CA GLU A 123 5.13 -15.10 5.41
C GLU A 123 4.00 -15.99 5.94
N LYS A 124 4.33 -17.07 6.67
CA LYS A 124 3.33 -17.91 7.34
C LYS A 124 2.50 -17.12 8.35
N THR A 125 3.11 -16.27 9.16
CA THR A 125 2.37 -15.43 10.13
C THR A 125 1.52 -14.36 9.46
N LYS A 126 1.94 -13.83 8.31
CA LYS A 126 1.16 -12.85 7.52
C LYS A 126 -0.08 -13.45 6.86
N LEU A 127 -0.12 -14.76 6.61
CA LEU A 127 -1.32 -15.44 6.10
C LEU A 127 -2.44 -15.50 7.13
N LEU A 128 -2.11 -15.45 8.42
CA LEU A 128 -3.05 -15.59 9.54
C LEU A 128 -3.70 -14.26 9.97
N LYS A 129 -3.18 -13.11 9.54
CA LYS A 129 -3.72 -11.80 9.92
C LYS A 129 -4.85 -11.37 8.97
N PRO A 130 -5.93 -10.74 9.49
CA PRO A 130 -6.97 -10.18 8.64
C PRO A 130 -6.35 -9.15 7.70
N LYS A 131 -6.42 -9.42 6.40
CA LYS A 131 -5.97 -8.48 5.38
C LYS A 131 -7.05 -7.43 5.20
N MET A 132 -6.65 -6.15 5.17
CA MET A 132 -7.50 -5.07 4.65
C MET A 132 -8.14 -5.55 3.34
N THR A 133 -9.42 -5.34 3.14
CA THR A 133 -10.09 -5.68 1.88
C THR A 133 -9.91 -4.54 0.87
N ASN A 134 -10.45 -4.69 -0.33
CA ASN A 134 -10.39 -3.65 -1.35
C ASN A 134 -11.58 -2.67 -1.27
N LEU A 135 -12.52 -2.89 -0.32
CA LEU A 135 -13.79 -2.17 -0.25
C LEU A 135 -13.61 -0.64 -0.18
N VAL A 136 -12.72 -0.17 0.70
CA VAL A 136 -12.49 1.27 0.89
C VAL A 136 -11.99 1.94 -0.39
N PHE A 137 -11.13 1.27 -1.16
CA PHE A 137 -10.66 1.78 -2.45
C PHE A 137 -11.80 1.86 -3.46
N TYR A 138 -12.67 0.85 -3.52
CA TYR A 138 -13.83 0.88 -4.39
C TYR A 138 -14.84 1.97 -3.99
N LEU A 139 -15.07 2.18 -2.68
CA LEU A 139 -15.91 3.26 -2.18
C LEU A 139 -15.38 4.62 -2.64
N PHE A 140 -14.08 4.86 -2.50
CA PHE A 140 -13.48 6.11 -2.98
C PHE A 140 -13.55 6.25 -4.51
N LEU A 141 -13.35 5.18 -5.27
CA LEU A 141 -13.51 5.23 -6.73
C LEU A 141 -14.95 5.57 -7.14
N ILE A 142 -15.94 4.91 -6.54
CA ILE A 142 -17.36 5.19 -6.80
C ILE A 142 -17.69 6.65 -6.44
N LEU A 143 -17.26 7.11 -5.26
CA LEU A 143 -17.50 8.48 -4.81
C LEU A 143 -16.88 9.50 -5.77
N SER A 144 -15.64 9.28 -6.22
CA SER A 144 -14.99 10.14 -7.20
C SER A 144 -15.68 10.12 -8.57
N GLY A 145 -16.19 8.97 -9.00
CA GLY A 145 -16.98 8.83 -10.22
C GLY A 145 -18.28 9.64 -10.16
N ILE A 146 -18.99 9.57 -9.03
CA ILE A 146 -20.20 10.36 -8.80
C ILE A 146 -19.89 11.86 -8.87
N ILE A 147 -18.83 12.32 -8.20
CA ILE A 147 -18.41 13.73 -8.23
C ILE A 147 -18.15 14.20 -9.67
N LEU A 148 -17.42 13.41 -10.46
CA LEU A 148 -17.12 13.75 -11.86
C LEU A 148 -18.39 13.79 -12.73
N ILE A 149 -19.31 12.84 -12.57
CA ILE A 149 -20.59 12.79 -13.29
C ILE A 149 -21.46 14.00 -12.93
N CYS A 150 -21.52 14.40 -11.66
CA CYS A 150 -22.29 15.56 -11.23
C CYS A 150 -21.73 16.90 -11.76
N ILE A 151 -20.42 16.98 -12.00
CA ILE A 151 -19.75 18.20 -12.45
C ILE A 151 -19.67 18.29 -13.98
N LEU A 152 -19.80 17.16 -14.69
CA LEU A 152 -19.80 17.05 -16.15
C LEU A 152 -20.73 18.06 -16.87
N PRO A 153 -22.00 18.26 -16.44
CA PRO A 153 -22.89 19.25 -17.05
C PRO A 153 -22.33 20.68 -16.97
N SER A 154 -21.74 21.04 -15.83
CA SER A 154 -21.15 22.36 -15.57
C SER A 154 -19.88 22.62 -16.39
N LEU A 155 -19.14 21.55 -16.75
CA LEU A 155 -17.96 21.63 -17.62
C LEU A 155 -18.36 21.73 -19.10
N LEU A 156 -19.40 21.02 -19.51
CA LEU A 156 -19.90 21.03 -20.89
C LEU A 156 -20.67 22.32 -21.23
N SER A 157 -21.32 22.93 -20.25
CA SER A 157 -22.08 24.19 -20.41
C SER A 157 -21.19 25.45 -20.52
N LYS A 158 -19.87 25.33 -20.32
CA LYS A 158 -18.90 26.43 -20.46
C LYS A 158 -18.30 26.56 -21.87
N LYS A 159 -18.80 25.81 -22.85
CA LYS A 159 -18.55 26.04 -24.28
C LYS A 159 -19.64 26.93 -24.86
#